data_AF-A0A350UVV0-F1
#
_entry.id   AF-A0A350UVV0-F1
#
_cell.length_a   1.000
_cell.length_b   1.000
_cell.length_c   1.000
_cell.angle_alpha   90.00
_cell.angle_beta   90.00
_cell.angle_gamma   90.00
#
_symmetry.space_group_name_H-M   'P 1'
#
loop_
_entity.id
_entity.type
_entity.pdbx_description
1 polymer ?
#
loop_
_entity_poly.entity_id
_entity_poly.type
_entity_poly.pdbx_seq_one_letter_code
_entity_poly.pdbx_strand_id
1 'polypeptide(L)'
;IFLLSLGGLPPLAGFVAKFFVFSAALKEGFLILVIIAVLNSAISLYYYLKVIVFMYMKDPVKEFDITLSPMTLFVIAISIFGTIQLGIFPDPIIALAQAN
;
A
#
# COMPACT_ATOMS: atom_id res chain seq x y z
N ILE A 1 -4.78 -0.76 -7.32
CA ILE A 1 -4.71 -1.48 -6.01
C ILE A 1 -3.38 -1.22 -5.31
N PHE A 2 -2.23 -1.59 -5.90
CA PHE A 2 -0.93 -1.41 -5.24
C PHE A 2 -0.59 0.04 -4.87
N LEU A 3 -0.84 1.00 -5.78
CA LEU A 3 -0.66 2.43 -5.49
C LEU A 3 -1.58 2.92 -4.35
N LEU A 4 -2.80 2.38 -4.24
CA LEU A 4 -3.70 2.70 -3.14
C LEU A 4 -3.19 2.10 -1.82
N SER A 5 -2.60 0.90 -1.87
CA SER A 5 -1.98 0.26 -0.71
C SER A 5 -0.77 1.06 -0.23
N LEU A 6 0.11 1.49 -1.15
CA LEU A 6 1.23 2.40 -0.84
C LEU A 6 0.76 3.74 -0.27
N GLY A 7 -0.35 4.28 -0.80
CA GLY A 7 -1.03 5.45 -0.24
C GLY A 7 -1.56 5.24 1.17
N GLY A 8 -1.77 3.98 1.59
CA GLY A 8 -2.28 3.63 2.91
C GLY A 8 -3.79 3.77 3.00
N LEU A 9 -4.55 3.45 1.95
CA LEU A 9 -6.01 3.39 2.03
C LEU A 9 -6.49 2.09 2.70
N PRO A 10 -7.43 2.16 3.68
CA PRO A 10 -8.15 0.97 4.14
C PRO A 10 -9.00 0.35 3.02
N PRO A 11 -9.19 -0.98 2.97
CA PRO A 11 -8.68 -2.03 3.86
C PRO A 11 -7.41 -2.73 3.31
N LEU A 12 -6.42 -1.97 2.78
CA LEU A 12 -5.23 -2.56 2.14
C LEU A 12 -4.07 -2.75 3.13
N ALA A 13 -3.18 -3.72 2.86
CA ALA A 13 -2.04 -4.06 3.73
C ALA A 13 -1.14 -2.86 4.09
N GLY A 14 -0.93 -1.92 3.17
CA GLY A 14 -0.09 -0.74 3.44
C GLY A 14 -0.70 0.23 4.46
N PHE A 15 -2.03 0.24 4.63
CA PHE A 15 -2.68 0.98 5.74
C PHE A 15 -2.34 0.34 7.08
N VAL A 16 -2.52 -0.98 7.20
CA VAL A 16 -2.21 -1.74 8.41
C VAL A 16 -0.76 -1.51 8.82
N ALA A 17 0.19 -1.67 7.90
CA ALA A 17 1.62 -1.47 8.19
C ALA A 17 1.91 -0.08 8.78
N LYS A 18 1.40 0.99 8.14
CA LYS A 18 1.56 2.36 8.64
C LYS A 18 0.92 2.54 10.01
N PHE A 19 -0.31 2.05 10.18
CA PHE A 19 -1.03 2.17 11.45
C PHE A 19 -0.27 1.51 12.61
N PHE A 20 0.28 0.32 12.40
CA PHE A 20 1.09 -0.37 13.42
C PHE A 20 2.37 0.39 13.74
N VAL A 21 3.12 0.85 12.73
CA VAL A 21 4.35 1.63 12.94
C VAL A 21 4.05 2.93 13.69
N PHE A 22 2.99 3.65 13.31
CA PHE A 22 2.60 4.89 13.98
C PHE A 22 2.16 4.63 15.41
N SER A 23 1.37 3.57 15.64
CA SER A 23 0.91 3.19 16.99
C SER A 23 2.07 2.79 17.89
N ALA A 24 3.05 2.05 17.38
CA ALA A 24 4.25 1.68 18.12
C ALA A 24 5.09 2.92 18.47
N ALA A 25 5.34 3.80 17.50
CA ALA A 25 6.08 5.04 17.75
C ALA A 25 5.36 5.99 18.72
N LEU A 26 4.03 6.06 18.67
CA LEU A 26 3.24 6.85 19.63
C LEU A 26 3.37 6.31 21.06
N LYS A 27 3.36 4.98 21.24
CA LYS A 27 3.53 4.32 22.55
C LYS A 27 4.89 4.61 23.17
N GLU A 28 5.93 4.72 22.34
CA GLU A 28 7.28 5.12 22.75
C GLU A 28 7.45 6.65 22.92
N GLY A 29 6.37 7.43 22.79
CA GLY A 29 6.37 8.88 23.00
C GLY A 29 6.92 9.70 21.83
N PHE A 30 7.17 9.10 20.66
CA PHE A 30 7.71 9.79 19.48
C PHE A 30 6.65 10.60 18.70
N LEU A 31 5.95 11.49 19.41
CA LEU A 31 4.82 12.26 18.87
C LEU A 31 5.21 13.11 17.64
N ILE A 32 6.34 13.82 17.70
CA ILE A 32 6.81 14.66 16.59
C ILE A 32 7.08 13.82 15.34
N LEU A 33 7.73 12.66 15.50
CA LEU A 33 8.02 11.77 14.37
C LEU A 33 6.74 11.21 13.75
N VAL A 34 5.74 10.87 14.56
CA VAL A 34 4.45 10.39 14.02
C VAL A 34 3.72 11.49 13.26
N ILE A 35 3.71 12.72 13.75
CA ILE A 35 3.11 13.84 13.00
C ILE A 35 3.78 14.00 11.64
N ILE A 36 5.12 14.01 11.61
CA ILE A 36 5.89 14.11 10.36
C ILE A 36 5.57 12.93 9.44
N ALA A 37 5.48 11.71 9.96
CA ALA A 37 5.19 10.52 9.18
C ALA A 37 3.76 10.54 8.60
N VAL A 38 2.76 10.98 9.37
CA VAL A 38 1.38 11.12 8.91
C VAL A 38 1.27 12.18 7.81
N LEU A 39 1.91 13.35 7.99
CA LEU A 39 1.95 14.40 6.98
C LEU A 39 2.61 13.92 5.69
N ASN A 40 3.76 13.26 5.78
CA ASN A 40 4.43 12.66 4.62
C ASN A 40 3.54 11.60 3.95
N SER A 41 2.80 10.81 4.72
CA SER A 41 1.84 9.86 4.16
C SER A 41 0.71 10.56 3.42
N ALA A 42 0.16 11.66 3.95
CA ALA A 42 -0.88 12.44 3.27
C ALA A 42 -0.36 13.09 1.97
N ILE A 43 0.85 13.67 2.01
CA ILE A 43 1.52 14.21 0.81
C ILE A 43 1.75 13.08 -0.20
N SER A 44 2.11 11.88 0.26
CA SER A 44 2.32 10.72 -0.62
C SER A 44 1.09 10.31 -1.38
N LEU A 45 -0.07 10.39 -0.73
CA LEU A 45 -1.33 10.06 -1.34
C LEU A 45 -1.60 10.92 -2.58
N TYR A 46 -1.23 12.21 -2.55
CA TYR A 46 -1.38 13.08 -3.72
C TYR A 46 -0.63 12.55 -4.95
N TYR A 47 0.66 12.23 -4.83
CA TYR A 47 1.41 11.76 -6.00
C TYR A 47 1.03 10.33 -6.41
N TYR A 48 0.60 9.46 -5.49
CA TYR A 48 0.06 8.15 -5.86
C TYR A 48 -1.27 8.26 -6.61
N LEU A 49 -2.19 9.11 -6.15
CA LEU A 49 -3.45 9.38 -6.84
C LEU A 49 -3.21 10.00 -8.22
N LYS A 50 -2.23 10.91 -8.33
CA LYS A 50 -1.83 11.49 -9.61
C LYS A 50 -1.47 10.38 -10.61
N VAL A 51 -0.65 9.40 -10.23
CA VAL A 51 -0.32 8.26 -11.11
C VAL A 51 -1.57 7.48 -11.50
N ILE A 52 -2.48 7.21 -10.56
CA ILE A 52 -3.74 6.52 -10.87
C ILE A 52 -4.57 7.30 -11.88
N VAL A 53 -4.68 8.62 -11.74
CA VAL A 53 -5.39 9.48 -12.71
C VAL A 53 -4.74 9.39 -14.09
N PHE A 54 -3.42 9.41 -14.19
CA PHE A 54 -2.73 9.20 -15.47
C PHE A 54 -2.99 7.81 -16.07
N MET A 55 -3.16 6.77 -15.24
CA MET A 55 -3.44 5.42 -15.73
C MET A 55 -4.86 5.25 -16.31
N TYR A 56 -5.85 5.97 -15.78
CA TYR A 56 -7.26 5.74 -16.13
C TYR A 56 -7.95 6.89 -16.89
N MET A 57 -7.43 8.12 -16.80
CA MET A 57 -8.09 9.32 -17.36
C MET A 57 -7.29 10.01 -18.46
N LYS A 58 -6.10 9.51 -18.79
CA LYS A 58 -5.25 10.09 -19.84
C LYS A 58 -5.08 9.06 -20.94
N ASP A 59 -5.21 9.52 -22.17
CA ASP A 59 -4.93 8.70 -23.34
C ASP A 59 -3.43 8.37 -23.42
N PRO A 60 -3.08 7.15 -23.84
CA PRO A 60 -1.69 6.77 -24.01
C PRO A 60 -1.04 7.59 -25.13
N VAL A 61 0.16 8.10 -24.86
CA VAL A 61 0.95 8.84 -25.87
C VAL A 61 1.46 7.91 -26.98
N LYS A 62 1.59 6.61 -26.66
CA LYS A 62 2.00 5.55 -27.58
C LYS A 62 1.33 4.25 -27.16
N GLU A 63 0.78 3.52 -28.13
CA GLU A 63 0.29 2.17 -27.89
C GLU A 63 1.48 1.23 -27.68
N PHE A 64 1.41 0.45 -26.61
CA PHE A 64 2.38 -0.59 -26.30
C PHE A 64 1.68 -1.94 -26.43
N ASP A 65 2.22 -2.82 -27.27
CA ASP A 65 1.81 -4.22 -27.31
C ASP A 65 2.35 -4.95 -26.10
N ILE A 66 1.55 -4.98 -25.03
CA ILE A 66 1.88 -5.71 -23.81
C ILE A 66 1.36 -7.14 -23.95
N THR A 67 2.28 -8.09 -24.15
CA THR A 67 1.96 -9.52 -24.06
C THR A 67 2.03 -9.96 -22.61
N LEU A 68 0.88 -10.23 -22.00
CA LEU A 68 0.80 -10.75 -20.65
C LEU A 68 0.94 -12.27 -20.67
N SER A 69 2.08 -12.78 -20.20
CA SER A 69 2.24 -14.21 -19.95
C SER A 69 1.27 -14.67 -18.85
N PRO A 70 0.75 -15.91 -18.92
CA PRO A 70 -0.07 -16.50 -17.85
C PRO A 70 0.61 -16.42 -16.48
N MET A 71 1.94 -16.54 -16.43
CA MET A 71 2.70 -16.42 -15.18
C MET A 71 2.63 -15.01 -14.59
N THR A 72 2.71 -13.98 -15.43
CA THR A 72 2.59 -12.57 -14.99
C THR A 72 1.23 -12.31 -14.38
N LEU A 73 0.16 -12.79 -15.03
CA LEU A 73 -1.20 -12.66 -14.51
C LEU A 73 -1.36 -13.39 -13.16
N PHE A 74 -0.80 -14.59 -13.04
CA PHE A 74 -0.83 -15.35 -11.79
C PHE A 74 -0.14 -14.61 -10.64
N VAL A 75 1.05 -14.06 -10.88
CA VAL A 75 1.79 -13.26 -9.88
C VAL A 75 1.02 -12.01 -9.49
N ILE A 76 0.41 -11.31 -10.45
CA ILE A 76 -0.43 -10.13 -10.17
C ILE A 76 -1.63 -10.53 -9.31
N ALA A 77 -2.31 -11.63 -9.65
CA ALA A 77 -3.48 -12.11 -8.92
C ALA A 77 -3.14 -12.47 -7.47
N ILE A 78 -2.06 -13.22 -7.24
CA ILE A 78 -1.56 -13.52 -5.89
C ILE A 78 -1.20 -12.25 -5.13
N SER A 79 -0.54 -11.29 -5.79
CA SER A 79 -0.14 -10.03 -5.15
C SER A 79 -1.34 -9.19 -4.74
N ILE A 80 -2.38 -9.12 -5.58
CA ILE A 80 -3.65 -8.45 -5.26
C ILE A 80 -4.30 -9.14 -4.06
N PHE A 81 -4.44 -10.47 -4.13
CA PHE A 81 -5.04 -11.25 -3.05
C PHE A 81 -4.30 -11.04 -1.73
N GLY A 82 -2.97 -11.18 -1.72
CA GLY A 82 -2.15 -10.95 -0.54
C GLY A 82 -2.28 -9.53 0.01
N THR A 83 -2.31 -8.52 -0.85
CA THR A 83 -2.46 -7.11 -0.43
C THR A 83 -3.79 -6.85 0.27
N ILE A 84 -4.87 -7.48 -0.18
CA ILE A 84 -6.20 -7.33 0.41
C ILE A 84 -6.31 -8.21 1.66
N GLN A 85 -5.92 -9.47 1.57
CA GLN A 85 -5.99 -10.44 2.67
C GLN A 85 -5.22 -9.93 3.90
N LEU A 86 -3.99 -9.44 3.72
CA LEU A 86 -3.20 -8.88 4.82
C LEU A 86 -3.75 -7.55 5.34
N GLY A 87 -4.52 -6.84 4.54
CA GLY A 87 -5.19 -5.61 4.98
C GLY A 87 -6.45 -5.87 5.81
N ILE A 88 -7.17 -6.95 5.52
CA ILE A 88 -8.39 -7.35 6.24
C ILE A 88 -8.06 -8.20 7.48
N PHE A 89 -7.14 -9.16 7.35
CA PHE A 89 -6.75 -10.11 8.39
C PHE A 89 -5.25 -10.04 8.67
N PRO A 90 -4.78 -9.00 9.38
CA PRO A 90 -3.35 -8.81 9.62
C PRO A 90 -2.81 -9.67 10.78
N ASP A 91 -3.68 -10.21 11.65
CA ASP A 91 -3.25 -10.87 12.89
C ASP A 91 -2.19 -11.98 12.71
N PRO A 92 -2.27 -12.88 11.70
CA PRO A 92 -1.27 -13.93 11.54
C PRO A 92 0.14 -13.40 11.23
N ILE A 93 0.24 -12.35 10.42
CA ILE A 93 1.53 -11.77 10.05
C ILE A 93 2.13 -10.99 11.23
N ILE A 94 1.29 -10.31 12.00
CA ILE A 94 1.72 -9.57 13.20
C ILE A 94 2.22 -10.54 14.27
N ALA A 95 1.49 -11.63 14.52
CA ALA A 95 1.89 -12.65 15.47
C ALA A 95 3.25 -13.27 15.09
N LEU A 96 3.48 -13.53 13.80
CA LEU A 96 4.78 -14.02 13.32
C LEU A 96 5.91 -12.99 13.51
N ALA A 97 5.62 -11.70 13.29
CA ALA A 97 6.59 -10.62 13.45
C ALA A 97 6.95 -10.35 14.92
N GLN A 98 6.05 -10.65 15.86
CA GLN A 98 6.30 -10.52 17.31
C GLN A 98 6.94 -11.76 17.94
N ALA A 99 6.88 -12.91 17.26
CA ALA A 99 7.43 -14.17 17.74
C ALA A 99 8.96 -14.29 17.55
N ASN A 100 9.59 -13.32 16.87
CA ASN A 100 11.05 -13.18 16.72
C ASN A 100 11.52 -11.86 17.35
#